data_AF-A0A944RZE7-F1
#
_entry.id   AF-A0A944RZE7-F1
#
_cell.length_a   1.000
_cell.length_b   1.000
_cell.length_c   1.000
_cell.angle_alpha   90.00
_cell.angle_beta   90.00
_cell.angle_gamma   90.00
#
_symmetry.space_group_name_H-M   'P 1'
#
loop_
_entity.id
_entity.type
_entity.pdbx_description
1 polymer ?
#
loop_
_entity_poly.entity_id
_entity_poly.type
_entity_poly.pdbx_seq_one_letter_code
_entity_poly.pdbx_strand_id
1 'polypeptide(L)'
;MTKATMGLTVEAWLQVDESRAEAVQTAVADWRFADQMTGFTTYDAGTTDGLPTQGFFGAVYSGGHVYFSPQCNNGGRHGMALRHTTTGGFDRPDAWQAVNVEQIDGLVTRGYYGCVADGRYVYYVPRTDGQQMHSRVLRYDSSAAFTDTTSWSAFDVGEPISHQGGAFDGRFVYFAPGYHQVDGRSGQVLRYDTTAHFTDSDSWERFDAALQVGDRCRCYDGAVFDGRHVYFVPLDGGDILRYDVNGAFGDQDAWDAFDPRDLFAGQESGACVGAIFDGRYVYFTPYAHGTVVRYDTALPFEGHDSWSTYEAATTSSLDCRGYDGAAFDGRYVYFIPFWEGDDAAYGFHARPLRYDTLRPFEDDDAWQAADGSALAPPNPGGFNGGAFDGRHLYLAPWRQNEASGDIQAHGHVLRYDSAAPGARFQLRWMDCGHNGGLGGSVPGPAFIVNTRAGAVSVQAHEVPRGGRHHLAGVVVDERVELWLDGACVASQSLPAPICEASQESLSIGELAGGASPLLGRVMKHRVTEGVQSPAWLEAAPGLLEDPAALGDLRG
;
A
#
# COMPACT_ATOMS: atom_id res chain seq x y z
N MET A 1 -16.33 25.52 25.35
CA MET A 1 -16.03 26.41 24.20
C MET A 1 -15.74 25.52 23.01
N THR A 2 -16.74 25.29 22.19
CA THR A 2 -16.64 24.53 20.93
C THR A 2 -15.84 25.37 19.93
N LYS A 3 -14.59 25.00 19.65
CA LYS A 3 -13.81 25.61 18.57
C LYS A 3 -14.51 25.19 17.27
N ALA A 4 -15.10 26.15 16.56
CA ALA A 4 -15.63 25.94 15.23
C ALA A 4 -14.52 25.37 14.35
N THR A 5 -14.79 24.27 13.64
CA THR A 5 -13.91 23.80 12.57
C THR A 5 -13.73 24.95 11.59
N MET A 6 -12.52 25.49 11.48
CA MET A 6 -12.23 26.42 10.38
C MET A 6 -12.33 25.60 9.09
N GLY A 7 -13.27 25.97 8.21
CA GLY A 7 -13.35 25.37 6.88
C GLY A 7 -12.05 25.65 6.10
N LEU A 8 -11.74 24.78 5.16
CA LEU A 8 -10.56 24.89 4.29
C LEU A 8 -10.98 24.52 2.87
N THR A 9 -10.55 25.30 1.89
CA THR A 9 -10.66 24.92 0.47
C THR A 9 -9.29 25.07 -0.18
N VAL A 10 -8.79 23.98 -0.75
CA VAL A 10 -7.53 23.92 -1.49
C VAL A 10 -7.88 23.60 -2.94
N GLU A 11 -7.50 24.46 -3.87
CA GLU A 11 -7.82 24.31 -5.29
C GLU A 11 -6.57 24.35 -6.15
N ALA A 12 -6.58 23.59 -7.23
CA ALA A 12 -5.58 23.61 -8.27
C ALA A 12 -6.23 23.49 -9.66
N TRP A 13 -5.80 24.35 -10.58
CA TRP A 13 -6.08 24.24 -12.01
C TRP A 13 -4.83 23.69 -12.67
N LEU A 14 -4.95 22.49 -13.23
CA LEU A 14 -3.85 21.67 -13.67
C LEU A 14 -3.84 21.58 -15.20
N GLN A 15 -2.64 21.47 -15.76
CA GLN A 15 -2.42 20.90 -17.09
C GLN A 15 -1.56 19.66 -16.86
N VAL A 16 -2.11 18.48 -17.15
CA VAL A 16 -1.46 17.18 -16.98
C VAL A 16 -1.11 16.66 -18.37
N ASP A 17 0.14 16.30 -18.56
CA ASP A 17 0.66 15.91 -19.88
C ASP A 17 0.43 14.41 -20.15
N GLU A 18 0.56 13.59 -19.11
CA GLU A 18 0.40 12.14 -19.18
C GLU A 18 -0.44 11.63 -18.00
N SER A 19 -1.40 10.75 -18.31
CA SER A 19 -2.12 10.00 -17.28
C SER A 19 -1.25 8.85 -16.83
N ARG A 20 -0.82 8.88 -15.56
CA ARG A 20 0.04 7.83 -14.99
C ARG A 20 -0.55 7.34 -13.68
N ALA A 21 -0.98 6.08 -13.66
CA ALA A 21 -1.35 5.39 -12.44
C ALA A 21 -0.12 5.10 -11.57
N GLU A 22 -0.31 4.93 -10.26
CA GLU A 22 0.73 4.52 -9.30
C GLU A 22 1.94 5.46 -9.21
N ALA A 23 1.71 6.77 -9.21
CA ALA A 23 2.76 7.74 -8.91
C ALA A 23 2.21 8.82 -7.99
N VAL A 24 2.86 9.04 -6.85
CA VAL A 24 2.54 10.20 -6.00
C VAL A 24 2.83 11.45 -6.83
N GLN A 25 1.80 12.27 -7.06
CA GLN A 25 1.89 13.51 -7.81
C GLN A 25 1.16 14.61 -7.06
N THR A 26 1.91 15.55 -6.50
CA THR A 26 1.35 16.61 -5.64
C THR A 26 0.88 17.80 -6.47
N ALA A 27 -0.35 18.26 -6.26
CA ALA A 27 -0.84 19.53 -6.80
C ALA A 27 -0.53 20.69 -5.84
N VAL A 28 -1.02 20.62 -4.61
CA VAL A 28 -0.84 21.65 -3.58
C VAL A 28 -0.71 20.98 -2.21
N ALA A 29 0.30 21.33 -1.42
CA ALA A 29 0.46 20.76 -0.08
C ALA A 29 1.02 21.76 0.94
N ASP A 30 0.53 21.64 2.18
CA ASP A 30 1.19 22.14 3.39
C ASP A 30 1.63 20.90 4.17
N TRP A 31 2.79 20.35 3.80
CA TRP A 31 3.25 19.05 4.27
C TRP A 31 4.75 19.03 4.47
N ARG A 32 5.19 18.22 5.44
CA ARG A 32 6.58 18.02 5.79
C ARG A 32 6.79 16.59 6.26
N PHE A 33 7.91 16.02 5.87
CA PHE A 33 8.31 14.69 6.29
C PHE A 33 9.07 14.74 7.63
N ALA A 34 8.91 13.70 8.44
CA ALA A 34 9.72 13.51 9.62
C ALA A 34 11.18 13.23 9.23
N ASP A 35 12.09 14.10 9.65
CA ASP A 35 13.53 13.94 9.37
C ASP A 35 14.16 12.81 10.17
N GLN A 36 13.53 12.36 11.26
CA GLN A 36 14.01 11.28 12.14
C GLN A 36 12.89 10.27 12.40
N MET A 37 13.24 9.00 12.48
CA MET A 37 12.29 7.91 12.71
C MET A 37 12.00 7.74 14.22
N THR A 38 11.30 8.69 14.82
CA THR A 38 10.97 8.65 16.26
C THR A 38 9.47 8.54 16.56
N GLY A 39 8.61 8.69 15.55
CA GLY A 39 7.14 8.74 15.68
C GLY A 39 6.46 7.37 15.80
N PHE A 40 7.02 6.44 16.58
CA PHE A 40 6.47 5.10 16.72
C PHE A 40 5.42 4.99 17.84
N THR A 41 4.37 4.21 17.59
CA THR A 41 3.34 3.84 18.57
C THR A 41 2.95 2.38 18.38
N THR A 42 2.67 1.66 19.47
CA THR A 42 2.23 0.25 19.43
C THR A 42 0.84 0.11 20.06
N TYR A 43 0.00 -0.74 19.49
CA TYR A 43 -1.28 -1.17 20.06
C TYR A 43 -1.42 -2.69 19.96
N ASP A 44 -1.89 -3.35 21.03
CA ASP A 44 -2.18 -4.78 21.01
C ASP A 44 -3.64 -5.02 20.59
N ALA A 45 -3.82 -5.39 19.33
CA ALA A 45 -5.13 -5.75 18.77
C ALA A 45 -5.45 -7.24 18.94
N GLY A 46 -4.67 -7.99 19.73
CA GLY A 46 -4.70 -9.46 19.79
C GLY A 46 -6.01 -10.08 20.28
N THR A 47 -6.85 -9.33 20.97
CA THR A 47 -8.11 -9.83 21.55
C THR A 47 -9.32 -8.98 21.18
N THR A 48 -9.25 -8.29 20.04
CA THR A 48 -10.30 -7.39 19.55
C THR A 48 -11.64 -8.11 19.46
N ASP A 49 -12.70 -7.49 20.00
CA ASP A 49 -14.07 -8.03 20.10
C ASP A 49 -14.16 -9.44 20.70
N GLY A 50 -13.20 -9.83 21.55
CA GLY A 50 -13.14 -11.14 22.18
C GLY A 50 -12.67 -12.28 21.25
N LEU A 51 -12.17 -11.95 20.06
CA LEU A 51 -11.65 -12.90 19.07
C LEU A 51 -10.12 -12.97 19.11
N PRO A 52 -9.50 -14.15 18.86
CA PRO A 52 -8.05 -14.33 18.84
C PRO A 52 -7.44 -13.76 17.55
N THR A 53 -7.24 -12.45 17.54
CA THR A 53 -6.83 -11.62 16.41
C THR A 53 -5.32 -11.40 16.43
N GLN A 54 -4.55 -12.49 16.36
CA GLN A 54 -3.08 -12.45 16.21
C GLN A 54 -2.70 -13.03 14.85
N GLY A 55 -1.53 -12.66 14.32
CA GLY A 55 -0.91 -13.36 13.19
C GLY A 55 -1.53 -13.06 11.83
N PHE A 56 -1.23 -11.87 11.33
CA PHE A 56 -1.69 -11.34 10.04
C PHE A 56 -0.53 -11.17 9.08
N PHE A 57 -0.81 -11.38 7.80
CA PHE A 57 0.14 -11.24 6.70
C PHE A 57 -0.33 -10.17 5.72
N GLY A 58 0.33 -9.02 5.69
CA GLY A 58 -0.06 -7.87 4.90
C GLY A 58 -1.28 -7.14 5.44
N ALA A 59 -1.46 -5.92 4.95
CA ALA A 59 -2.63 -5.11 5.19
C ALA A 59 -2.92 -4.22 3.98
N VAL A 60 -4.08 -3.59 3.95
CA VAL A 60 -4.41 -2.58 2.93
C VAL A 60 -5.16 -1.42 3.57
N TYR A 61 -4.85 -0.20 3.13
CA TYR A 61 -5.62 0.98 3.48
C TYR A 61 -6.69 1.25 2.41
N SER A 62 -7.94 1.41 2.82
CA SER A 62 -9.04 1.79 1.94
C SER A 62 -10.19 2.40 2.73
N GLY A 63 -10.84 3.44 2.18
CA GLY A 63 -12.05 4.04 2.77
C GLY A 63 -11.92 4.45 4.25
N GLY A 64 -10.78 5.00 4.66
CA GLY A 64 -10.55 5.42 6.04
C GLY A 64 -10.25 4.29 7.04
N HIS A 65 -9.95 3.09 6.56
CA HIS A 65 -9.67 1.92 7.38
C HIS A 65 -8.42 1.18 6.91
N VAL A 66 -7.73 0.55 7.85
CA VAL A 66 -6.67 -0.43 7.58
C VAL A 66 -7.25 -1.82 7.84
N TYR A 67 -7.16 -2.71 6.85
CA TYR A 67 -7.63 -4.09 6.92
C TYR A 67 -6.44 -5.04 6.95
N PHE A 68 -6.42 -5.99 7.88
CA PHE A 68 -5.31 -6.95 8.05
C PHE A 68 -5.72 -8.33 7.53
N SER A 69 -4.83 -9.02 6.79
CA SER A 69 -5.13 -10.34 6.23
C SER A 69 -4.91 -11.47 7.24
N PRO A 70 -5.95 -12.21 7.67
CA PRO A 70 -5.81 -13.21 8.72
C PRO A 70 -5.12 -14.46 8.22
N GLN A 71 -4.04 -14.87 8.90
CA GLN A 71 -3.21 -15.98 8.43
C GLN A 71 -3.07 -17.11 9.45
N CYS A 72 -2.44 -16.88 10.61
CA CYS A 72 -2.13 -17.94 11.56
C CYS A 72 -1.89 -17.41 12.96
N ASN A 73 -2.63 -17.92 13.95
CA ASN A 73 -2.36 -17.69 15.35
C ASN A 73 -1.85 -18.97 16.03
N ASN A 74 -1.72 -18.96 17.36
CA ASN A 74 -1.23 -20.10 18.13
C ASN A 74 -2.16 -21.33 18.07
N GLY A 75 -3.40 -21.17 17.61
CA GLY A 75 -4.36 -22.25 17.37
C GLY A 75 -4.34 -22.79 15.92
N GLY A 76 -3.57 -22.17 15.02
CA GLY A 76 -3.47 -22.54 13.61
C GLY A 76 -4.03 -21.48 12.65
N ARG A 77 -4.35 -21.89 11.42
CA ARG A 77 -4.94 -21.01 10.40
C ARG A 77 -6.34 -20.56 10.82
N HIS A 78 -6.64 -19.28 10.66
CA HIS A 78 -7.90 -18.67 11.11
C HIS A 78 -8.46 -17.69 10.07
N GLY A 79 -9.74 -17.34 10.25
CA GLY A 79 -10.47 -16.33 9.48
C GLY A 79 -10.98 -15.21 10.39
N MET A 80 -10.16 -14.77 11.36
CA MET A 80 -10.51 -13.64 12.25
C MET A 80 -10.12 -12.34 11.56
N ALA A 81 -11.00 -11.78 10.74
CA ALA A 81 -10.71 -10.52 10.06
C ALA A 81 -10.64 -9.37 11.05
N LEU A 82 -9.66 -8.48 10.88
CA LEU A 82 -9.39 -7.33 11.74
C LEU A 82 -9.32 -6.06 10.91
N ARG A 83 -9.90 -4.97 11.42
CA ARG A 83 -9.68 -3.62 10.87
C ARG A 83 -9.50 -2.56 11.94
N HIS A 84 -8.86 -1.46 11.56
CA HIS A 84 -8.71 -0.23 12.33
C HIS A 84 -9.25 0.97 11.55
N THR A 85 -9.98 1.90 12.19
CA THR A 85 -10.34 3.19 11.58
C THR A 85 -9.26 4.23 11.81
N THR A 86 -8.76 4.87 10.74
CA THR A 86 -7.66 5.86 10.83
C THR A 86 -8.10 7.20 11.42
N THR A 87 -9.40 7.36 11.62
CA THR A 87 -10.01 8.58 12.18
C THR A 87 -10.27 8.48 13.69
N GLY A 88 -10.15 7.27 14.26
CA GLY A 88 -10.17 7.01 15.69
C GLY A 88 -8.76 7.00 16.27
N GLY A 89 -8.64 7.21 17.59
CA GLY A 89 -7.35 7.10 18.26
C GLY A 89 -6.78 5.68 18.15
N PHE A 90 -5.52 5.53 17.76
CA PHE A 90 -4.89 4.22 17.56
C PHE A 90 -4.86 3.36 18.83
N ASP A 91 -4.78 3.99 20.01
CA ASP A 91 -4.77 3.36 21.33
C ASP A 91 -6.18 3.06 21.88
N ARG A 92 -7.22 3.38 21.11
CA ARG A 92 -8.62 3.27 21.53
C ARG A 92 -9.21 1.94 21.07
N PRO A 93 -9.66 1.05 21.98
CA PRO A 93 -10.25 -0.23 21.58
C PRO A 93 -11.47 -0.08 20.66
N ASP A 94 -12.23 1.00 20.80
CA ASP A 94 -13.38 1.32 19.95
C ASP A 94 -13.01 1.75 18.52
N ALA A 95 -11.72 1.97 18.23
CA ALA A 95 -11.21 2.21 16.88
C ALA A 95 -10.84 0.90 16.13
N TRP A 96 -11.01 -0.26 16.78
CA TRP A 96 -10.70 -1.58 16.22
C TRP A 96 -11.96 -2.43 16.17
N GLN A 97 -12.05 -3.27 15.15
CA GLN A 97 -13.16 -4.21 15.00
C GLN A 97 -12.65 -5.55 14.46
N ALA A 98 -13.25 -6.63 14.95
CA ALA A 98 -12.97 -7.97 14.48
C ALA A 98 -14.26 -8.76 14.19
N VAL A 99 -14.16 -9.69 13.23
CA VAL A 99 -15.26 -10.58 12.86
C VAL A 99 -14.73 -11.96 12.49
N ASN A 100 -15.48 -13.00 12.85
CA ASN A 100 -15.19 -14.35 12.40
C ASN A 100 -15.80 -14.58 11.00
N VAL A 101 -14.93 -14.78 10.02
CA VAL A 101 -15.27 -15.08 8.63
C VAL A 101 -14.66 -16.42 8.20
N GLU A 102 -14.56 -17.40 9.10
CA GLU A 102 -14.02 -18.74 8.79
C GLU A 102 -14.94 -19.59 7.90
N GLN A 103 -16.20 -19.18 7.75
CA GLN A 103 -17.20 -19.84 6.91
C GLN A 103 -18.07 -18.79 6.22
N ILE A 104 -17.83 -18.55 4.93
CA ILE A 104 -18.61 -17.63 4.09
C ILE A 104 -19.06 -18.37 2.84
N ASP A 105 -20.31 -18.19 2.44
CA ASP A 105 -20.91 -18.83 1.26
C ASP A 105 -20.74 -20.36 1.19
N GLY A 106 -20.67 -21.03 2.35
CA GLY A 106 -20.47 -22.48 2.46
C GLY A 106 -19.03 -22.95 2.22
N LEU A 107 -18.07 -22.03 2.11
CA LEU A 107 -16.65 -22.29 1.94
C LEU A 107 -15.88 -22.07 3.25
N VAL A 108 -14.84 -22.88 3.48
CA VAL A 108 -13.87 -22.66 4.57
C VAL A 108 -12.96 -21.49 4.18
N THR A 109 -13.04 -20.40 4.91
CA THR A 109 -12.40 -19.13 4.55
C THR A 109 -11.39 -18.72 5.63
N ARG A 110 -10.24 -19.40 5.67
CA ARG A 110 -9.17 -19.15 6.64
C ARG A 110 -7.79 -19.27 5.99
N GLY A 111 -6.81 -18.57 6.53
CA GLY A 111 -5.42 -18.60 6.09
C GLY A 111 -5.18 -17.90 4.75
N TYR A 112 -5.25 -16.58 4.81
CA TYR A 112 -4.97 -15.65 3.73
C TYR A 112 -3.62 -14.96 3.89
N TYR A 113 -3.04 -14.58 2.76
CA TYR A 113 -1.73 -13.92 2.68
C TYR A 113 -1.98 -12.59 1.98
N GLY A 114 -1.64 -11.43 2.53
CA GLY A 114 -1.93 -10.15 1.86
C GLY A 114 -3.41 -9.85 1.57
N CYS A 115 -3.70 -8.64 1.11
CA CYS A 115 -5.03 -8.23 0.66
C CYS A 115 -4.96 -7.01 -0.27
N VAL A 116 -5.93 -6.89 -1.17
CA VAL A 116 -6.01 -5.85 -2.21
C VAL A 116 -7.36 -5.14 -2.12
N ALA A 117 -7.44 -3.85 -2.41
CA ALA A 117 -8.70 -3.10 -2.35
C ALA A 117 -9.01 -2.36 -3.67
N ASP A 118 -10.24 -2.40 -4.16
CA ASP A 118 -10.62 -1.70 -5.40
C ASP A 118 -11.33 -0.35 -5.17
N GLY A 119 -11.33 0.13 -3.93
CA GLY A 119 -12.08 1.32 -3.49
C GLY A 119 -13.45 0.99 -2.90
N ARG A 120 -14.07 -0.14 -3.28
CA ARG A 120 -15.31 -0.64 -2.66
C ARG A 120 -15.11 -1.96 -1.93
N TYR A 121 -14.38 -2.88 -2.53
CA TYR A 121 -14.16 -4.22 -2.00
C TYR A 121 -12.73 -4.38 -1.49
N VAL A 122 -12.58 -5.20 -0.45
CA VAL A 122 -11.28 -5.73 0.00
C VAL A 122 -11.25 -7.21 -0.32
N TYR A 123 -10.26 -7.64 -1.11
CA TYR A 123 -10.01 -9.02 -1.53
C TYR A 123 -8.85 -9.60 -0.72
N TYR A 124 -9.06 -10.76 -0.12
CA TYR A 124 -8.06 -11.47 0.67
C TYR A 124 -7.46 -12.60 -0.16
N VAL A 125 -6.14 -12.60 -0.33
CA VAL A 125 -5.48 -13.52 -1.27
C VAL A 125 -5.33 -14.90 -0.63
N PRO A 126 -5.86 -15.96 -1.27
CA PRO A 126 -6.00 -17.26 -0.62
C PRO A 126 -4.67 -18.01 -0.56
N ARG A 127 -4.38 -18.65 0.58
CA ARG A 127 -3.19 -19.49 0.71
C ARG A 127 -3.50 -20.90 1.17
N THR A 128 -3.75 -21.10 2.46
CA THR A 128 -3.94 -22.44 3.02
C THR A 128 -4.86 -22.43 4.24
N ASP A 129 -5.79 -23.37 4.29
CA ASP A 129 -6.64 -23.53 5.47
C ASP A 129 -6.04 -24.40 6.56
N GLY A 130 -4.76 -24.73 6.44
CA GLY A 130 -4.04 -25.60 7.38
C GLY A 130 -4.24 -27.09 7.10
N GLN A 131 -5.08 -27.46 6.14
CA GLN A 131 -5.20 -28.83 5.62
C GLN A 131 -4.78 -28.90 4.16
N GLN A 132 -5.17 -27.90 3.36
CA GLN A 132 -4.85 -27.81 1.94
C GLN A 132 -4.55 -26.38 1.50
N MET A 133 -3.79 -26.25 0.41
CA MET A 133 -3.72 -25.06 -0.41
C MET A 133 -5.06 -24.87 -1.14
N HIS A 134 -5.48 -23.64 -1.37
CA HIS A 134 -6.75 -23.34 -2.01
C HIS A 134 -6.74 -22.01 -2.76
N SER A 135 -7.68 -21.87 -3.70
CA SER A 135 -7.94 -20.66 -4.49
C SER A 135 -9.27 -19.98 -4.11
N ARG A 136 -9.78 -20.24 -2.90
CA ARG A 136 -10.98 -19.60 -2.35
C ARG A 136 -10.74 -18.15 -1.96
N VAL A 137 -11.02 -17.21 -2.86
CA VAL A 137 -10.88 -15.76 -2.60
C VAL A 137 -12.02 -15.29 -1.70
N LEU A 138 -11.69 -14.56 -0.63
CA LEU A 138 -12.65 -13.90 0.25
C LEU A 138 -12.70 -12.41 -0.08
N ARG A 139 -13.89 -11.84 -0.05
CA ARG A 139 -14.13 -10.42 -0.35
C ARG A 139 -15.07 -9.79 0.66
N TYR A 140 -14.75 -8.57 1.09
CA TYR A 140 -15.60 -7.73 1.94
C TYR A 140 -16.11 -6.50 1.16
N ASP A 141 -17.41 -6.17 1.25
CA ASP A 141 -18.00 -4.94 0.70
C ASP A 141 -17.96 -3.80 1.74
N SER A 142 -17.13 -2.79 1.49
CA SER A 142 -16.91 -1.66 2.41
C SER A 142 -18.12 -0.73 2.55
N SER A 143 -19.13 -0.86 1.68
CA SER A 143 -20.39 -0.12 1.78
C SER A 143 -21.33 -0.64 2.89
N ALA A 144 -21.04 -1.82 3.46
CA ALA A 144 -21.84 -2.45 4.49
C ALA A 144 -21.03 -2.67 5.79
N ALA A 145 -21.71 -3.08 6.87
CA ALA A 145 -21.07 -3.23 8.17
C ALA A 145 -20.04 -4.36 8.17
N PHE A 146 -18.82 -4.09 8.63
CA PHE A 146 -17.72 -5.06 8.68
C PHE A 146 -18.03 -6.30 9.51
N THR A 147 -18.73 -6.14 10.62
CA THR A 147 -19.10 -7.23 11.53
C THR A 147 -20.33 -8.02 11.08
N ASP A 148 -21.01 -7.60 10.00
CA ASP A 148 -22.10 -8.34 9.40
C ASP A 148 -21.53 -9.30 8.35
N THR A 149 -21.67 -10.60 8.59
CA THR A 149 -21.15 -11.64 7.69
C THR A 149 -21.86 -11.64 6.32
N THR A 150 -23.01 -10.99 6.18
CA THR A 150 -23.68 -10.81 4.88
C THR A 150 -23.00 -9.76 3.99
N SER A 151 -22.10 -8.95 4.55
CA SER A 151 -21.23 -8.01 3.82
C SER A 151 -20.02 -8.70 3.18
N TRP A 152 -19.87 -10.02 3.36
CA TRP A 152 -18.76 -10.81 2.88
C TRP A 152 -19.23 -11.79 1.81
N SER A 153 -18.33 -12.13 0.89
CA SER A 153 -18.57 -13.17 -0.11
C SER A 153 -17.31 -13.98 -0.33
N ALA A 154 -17.47 -15.25 -0.71
CA ALA A 154 -16.36 -16.13 -1.03
C ALA A 154 -16.59 -16.86 -2.35
N PHE A 155 -15.53 -17.01 -3.14
CA PHE A 155 -15.57 -17.72 -4.41
C PHE A 155 -14.36 -18.64 -4.55
N ASP A 156 -14.59 -19.89 -4.93
CA ASP A 156 -13.54 -20.85 -5.22
C ASP A 156 -13.29 -20.88 -6.73
N VAL A 157 -12.12 -20.38 -7.15
CA VAL A 157 -11.71 -20.41 -8.56
C VAL A 157 -11.42 -21.83 -9.04
N GLY A 158 -11.30 -22.79 -8.11
CA GLY A 158 -11.19 -24.22 -8.40
C GLY A 158 -9.78 -24.59 -8.80
N GLU A 159 -8.99 -25.02 -7.81
CA GLU A 159 -7.74 -25.81 -7.86
C GLU A 159 -7.02 -25.67 -6.51
N PRO A 160 -6.27 -26.69 -6.04
CA PRO A 160 -5.56 -26.64 -4.77
C PRO A 160 -4.23 -25.88 -4.91
N ILE A 161 -4.29 -24.65 -5.44
CA ILE A 161 -3.17 -23.72 -5.63
C ILE A 161 -3.37 -22.55 -4.70
N SER A 162 -2.31 -22.21 -3.97
CA SER A 162 -2.22 -21.01 -3.16
C SER A 162 -1.66 -19.83 -3.94
N HIS A 163 -2.01 -18.65 -3.46
CA HIS A 163 -1.44 -17.37 -3.86
C HIS A 163 -0.90 -16.68 -2.61
N GLN A 164 -0.07 -15.66 -2.80
CA GLN A 164 0.60 -14.97 -1.69
C GLN A 164 0.17 -13.51 -1.65
N GLY A 165 0.78 -12.61 -2.41
CA GLY A 165 0.40 -11.20 -2.49
C GLY A 165 -0.47 -10.88 -3.70
N GLY A 166 -0.73 -9.59 -3.90
CA GLY A 166 -1.41 -9.13 -5.10
C GLY A 166 -1.15 -7.68 -5.45
N ALA A 167 -1.53 -7.33 -6.68
CA ALA A 167 -1.50 -5.98 -7.23
C ALA A 167 -2.84 -5.64 -7.88
N PHE A 168 -3.12 -4.35 -8.06
CA PHE A 168 -4.32 -3.87 -8.75
C PHE A 168 -3.94 -2.82 -9.79
N ASP A 169 -4.41 -2.96 -11.02
CA ASP A 169 -4.10 -2.03 -12.12
C ASP A 169 -5.20 -0.97 -12.37
N GLY A 170 -6.27 -0.98 -11.57
CA GLY A 170 -7.48 -0.18 -11.80
C GLY A 170 -8.68 -0.98 -12.31
N ARG A 171 -8.46 -2.19 -12.84
CA ARG A 171 -9.53 -3.09 -13.32
C ARG A 171 -9.32 -4.53 -12.89
N PHE A 172 -8.11 -5.05 -12.97
CA PHE A 172 -7.80 -6.43 -12.67
C PHE A 172 -7.03 -6.56 -11.36
N VAL A 173 -7.53 -7.38 -10.43
CA VAL A 173 -6.75 -7.84 -9.28
C VAL A 173 -5.87 -8.99 -9.74
N TYR A 174 -4.56 -8.86 -9.57
CA TYR A 174 -3.57 -9.89 -9.88
C TYR A 174 -3.12 -10.56 -8.58
N PHE A 175 -3.08 -11.90 -8.59
CA PHE A 175 -2.68 -12.71 -7.45
C PHE A 175 -1.35 -13.39 -7.76
N ALA A 176 -0.34 -13.16 -6.92
CA ALA A 176 1.00 -13.72 -7.08
C ALA A 176 0.98 -15.24 -6.83
N PRO A 177 1.53 -16.07 -7.75
CA PRO A 177 1.44 -17.52 -7.60
C PRO A 177 2.29 -18.05 -6.46
N GLY A 178 1.74 -18.93 -5.62
CA GLY A 178 2.46 -19.61 -4.55
C GLY A 178 2.73 -21.08 -4.87
N TYR A 179 2.04 -21.96 -4.15
CA TYR A 179 2.23 -23.41 -4.14
C TYR A 179 0.98 -24.16 -4.58
N HIS A 180 1.15 -25.13 -5.48
CA HIS A 180 0.21 -26.23 -5.68
C HIS A 180 0.39 -27.29 -4.59
N GLN A 181 -0.72 -27.85 -4.10
CA GLN A 181 -0.73 -28.81 -2.97
C GLN A 181 0.17 -30.05 -3.18
N VAL A 182 0.29 -30.52 -4.42
CA VAL A 182 1.05 -31.75 -4.76
C VAL A 182 2.37 -31.41 -5.45
N ASP A 183 2.29 -30.67 -6.56
CA ASP A 183 3.44 -30.34 -7.42
C ASP A 183 4.40 -29.28 -6.84
N GLY A 184 4.06 -28.65 -5.71
CA GLY A 184 4.92 -27.67 -5.06
C GLY A 184 4.86 -26.30 -5.73
N ARG A 185 6.01 -25.68 -6.01
CA ARG A 185 6.10 -24.29 -6.51
C ARG A 185 5.35 -24.12 -7.85
N SER A 186 4.44 -23.14 -7.89
CA SER A 186 3.58 -22.87 -9.04
C SER A 186 3.97 -21.57 -9.76
N GLY A 187 3.77 -21.50 -11.07
CA GLY A 187 3.85 -20.29 -11.89
C GLY A 187 2.48 -19.75 -12.32
N GLN A 188 1.39 -20.27 -11.74
CA GLN A 188 0.01 -19.99 -12.15
C GLN A 188 -0.48 -18.63 -11.62
N VAL A 189 -0.19 -17.57 -12.36
CA VAL A 189 -0.71 -16.22 -12.07
C VAL A 189 -2.22 -16.24 -12.29
N LEU A 190 -2.98 -15.75 -11.32
CA LEU A 190 -4.43 -15.58 -11.42
C LEU A 190 -4.76 -14.10 -11.52
N ARG A 191 -5.77 -13.72 -12.30
CA ARG A 191 -6.38 -12.40 -12.23
C ARG A 191 -7.90 -12.44 -12.19
N TYR A 192 -8.50 -11.38 -11.66
CA TYR A 192 -9.94 -11.16 -11.57
C TYR A 192 -10.34 -9.80 -12.16
N ASP A 193 -11.33 -9.77 -13.05
CA ASP A 193 -11.93 -8.53 -13.56
C ASP A 193 -12.93 -7.94 -12.56
N THR A 194 -12.61 -6.81 -11.93
CA THR A 194 -13.49 -6.19 -10.92
C THR A 194 -14.76 -5.59 -11.52
N THR A 195 -14.84 -5.46 -12.85
CA THR A 195 -16.05 -4.99 -13.55
C THR A 195 -17.07 -6.10 -13.81
N ALA A 196 -16.66 -7.36 -13.64
CA ALA A 196 -17.52 -8.53 -13.81
C ALA A 196 -18.06 -9.05 -12.47
N HIS A 197 -18.95 -10.04 -12.51
CA HIS A 197 -19.50 -10.63 -11.29
C HIS A 197 -18.47 -11.55 -10.62
N PHE A 198 -18.29 -11.35 -9.30
CA PHE A 198 -17.28 -12.06 -8.50
C PHE A 198 -17.36 -13.58 -8.56
N THR A 199 -18.57 -14.13 -8.68
CA THR A 199 -18.81 -15.58 -8.67
C THR A 199 -18.93 -16.20 -10.05
N ASP A 200 -18.81 -15.41 -11.12
CA ASP A 200 -18.86 -15.93 -12.49
C ASP A 200 -17.46 -16.42 -12.86
N SER A 201 -17.35 -17.68 -13.33
CA SER A 201 -16.06 -18.28 -13.68
C SER A 201 -15.31 -17.49 -14.76
N ASP A 202 -16.05 -16.87 -15.68
CA ASP A 202 -15.50 -16.11 -16.80
C ASP A 202 -14.90 -14.76 -16.38
N SER A 203 -15.10 -14.34 -15.12
CA SER A 203 -14.46 -13.17 -14.53
C SER A 203 -13.01 -13.40 -14.13
N TRP A 204 -12.54 -14.65 -14.21
CA TRP A 204 -11.24 -15.10 -13.72
C TRP A 204 -10.40 -15.70 -14.84
N GLU A 205 -9.12 -15.33 -14.88
CA GLU A 205 -8.18 -15.83 -15.89
C GLU A 205 -6.88 -16.31 -15.24
N ARG A 206 -6.26 -17.34 -15.82
CA ARG A 206 -4.98 -17.89 -15.36
C ARG A 206 -3.92 -17.84 -16.46
N PHE A 207 -2.68 -17.66 -16.06
CA PHE A 207 -1.51 -17.72 -16.92
C PHE A 207 -0.39 -18.53 -16.24
N ASP A 208 0.09 -19.58 -16.92
CA ASP A 208 1.23 -20.37 -16.43
C ASP A 208 2.56 -19.75 -16.88
N ALA A 209 3.14 -18.91 -16.04
CA ALA A 209 4.41 -18.25 -16.34
C ALA A 209 5.59 -19.23 -16.36
N ALA A 210 5.53 -20.30 -15.57
CA ALA A 210 6.60 -21.31 -15.54
C ALA A 210 6.66 -22.10 -16.85
N LEU A 211 5.49 -22.42 -17.40
CA LEU A 211 5.39 -23.13 -18.68
C LEU A 211 5.67 -22.22 -19.88
N GLN A 212 5.17 -20.99 -19.84
CA GLN A 212 5.16 -20.11 -21.02
C GLN A 212 6.37 -19.17 -21.07
N VAL A 213 6.85 -18.64 -19.95
CA VAL A 213 7.93 -17.65 -19.94
C VAL A 213 9.26 -18.32 -19.60
N GLY A 214 9.31 -19.10 -18.52
CA GLY A 214 10.49 -19.87 -18.15
C GLY A 214 10.34 -20.61 -16.83
N ASP A 215 10.97 -21.78 -16.70
CA ASP A 215 10.74 -22.71 -15.58
C ASP A 215 11.04 -22.12 -14.18
N ARG A 216 11.87 -21.07 -14.11
CA ARG A 216 12.20 -20.34 -12.88
C ARG A 216 11.13 -19.32 -12.46
N CYS A 217 10.12 -19.06 -13.30
CA CYS A 217 9.00 -18.17 -13.01
C CYS A 217 7.95 -18.82 -12.11
N ARG A 218 8.33 -19.15 -10.87
CA ARG A 218 7.50 -19.87 -9.89
C ARG A 218 7.63 -19.26 -8.51
N CYS A 219 6.56 -19.40 -7.71
CA CYS A 219 6.54 -19.07 -6.28
C CYS A 219 6.97 -17.62 -5.99
N TYR A 220 6.03 -16.72 -6.19
CA TYR A 220 6.15 -15.31 -5.91
C TYR A 220 5.46 -15.01 -4.58
N ASP A 221 6.04 -14.07 -3.85
CA ASP A 221 5.46 -13.62 -2.60
C ASP A 221 4.61 -12.37 -2.84
N GLY A 222 5.17 -11.34 -3.46
CA GLY A 222 4.49 -10.07 -3.72
C GLY A 222 4.30 -9.75 -5.19
N ALA A 223 3.50 -8.72 -5.45
CA ALA A 223 3.38 -8.10 -6.76
C ALA A 223 3.22 -6.58 -6.61
N VAL A 224 3.64 -5.78 -7.60
CA VAL A 224 3.49 -4.31 -7.61
C VAL A 224 3.17 -3.82 -9.02
N PHE A 225 2.40 -2.74 -9.14
CA PHE A 225 2.05 -2.11 -10.42
C PHE A 225 2.78 -0.76 -10.56
N ASP A 226 3.40 -0.49 -11.71
CA ASP A 226 4.12 0.79 -11.97
C ASP A 226 3.33 1.79 -12.84
N GLY A 227 2.06 1.48 -13.11
CA GLY A 227 1.22 2.20 -14.06
C GLY A 227 1.22 1.63 -15.49
N ARG A 228 2.11 0.70 -15.82
CA ARG A 228 2.21 0.03 -17.13
C ARG A 228 2.38 -1.49 -17.02
N HIS A 229 3.17 -1.94 -16.05
CA HIS A 229 3.46 -3.35 -15.84
C HIS A 229 3.15 -3.77 -14.41
N VAL A 230 2.66 -5.00 -14.28
CA VAL A 230 2.60 -5.70 -12.99
C VAL A 230 3.88 -6.53 -12.85
N TYR A 231 4.65 -6.28 -11.80
CA TYR A 231 5.85 -7.04 -11.46
C TYR A 231 5.50 -8.06 -10.37
N PHE A 232 6.05 -9.26 -10.47
CA PHE A 232 5.91 -10.32 -9.48
C PHE A 232 7.28 -10.60 -8.85
N VAL A 233 7.33 -10.67 -7.52
CA VAL A 233 8.56 -10.73 -6.72
C VAL A 233 8.82 -12.16 -6.21
N PRO A 234 9.91 -12.82 -6.64
CA PRO A 234 10.12 -14.25 -6.40
C PRO A 234 10.64 -14.56 -4.99
N LEU A 235 9.92 -15.39 -4.24
CA LEU A 235 10.24 -15.75 -2.85
C LEU A 235 11.61 -16.44 -2.71
N ASP A 236 11.88 -17.44 -3.54
CA ASP A 236 13.05 -18.34 -3.38
C ASP A 236 13.88 -18.42 -4.68
N GLY A 237 14.50 -17.31 -5.09
CA GLY A 237 15.51 -17.33 -6.15
C GLY A 237 15.00 -17.64 -7.55
N GLY A 238 13.71 -17.40 -7.79
CA GLY A 238 13.10 -17.39 -9.12
C GLY A 238 13.50 -16.15 -9.92
N ASP A 239 13.05 -16.09 -11.17
CA ASP A 239 13.23 -14.90 -12.00
C ASP A 239 12.18 -13.85 -11.63
N ILE A 240 12.51 -12.57 -11.72
CA ILE A 240 11.55 -11.48 -11.56
C ILE A 240 10.72 -11.41 -12.84
N LEU A 241 9.41 -11.54 -12.72
CA LEU A 241 8.47 -11.53 -13.84
C LEU A 241 7.76 -10.19 -13.92
N ARG A 242 7.50 -9.71 -15.14
CA ARG A 242 6.57 -8.60 -15.36
C ARG A 242 5.57 -8.90 -16.49
N TYR A 243 4.40 -8.30 -16.39
CA TYR A 243 3.33 -8.35 -17.39
C TYR A 243 2.98 -6.95 -17.87
N ASP A 244 2.93 -6.69 -19.18
CA ASP A 244 2.39 -5.47 -19.77
C ASP A 244 0.85 -5.52 -19.80
N VAL A 245 0.21 -4.64 -19.03
CA VAL A 245 -1.25 -4.60 -18.89
C VAL A 245 -1.99 -4.20 -20.18
N ASN A 246 -1.27 -3.71 -21.20
CA ASN A 246 -1.84 -3.44 -22.52
C ASN A 246 -1.88 -4.68 -23.43
N GLY A 247 -1.10 -5.71 -23.11
CA GLY A 247 -1.09 -6.99 -23.81
C GLY A 247 -2.25 -7.90 -23.38
N ALA A 248 -2.58 -8.91 -24.19
CA ALA A 248 -3.54 -9.93 -23.75
C ALA A 248 -2.89 -10.82 -22.68
N PHE A 249 -3.61 -11.14 -21.61
CA PHE A 249 -3.04 -11.88 -20.47
C PHE A 249 -2.55 -13.28 -20.83
N GLY A 250 -3.25 -13.94 -21.75
CA GLY A 250 -2.85 -15.25 -22.28
C GLY A 250 -1.76 -15.21 -23.35
N ASP A 251 -1.31 -14.02 -23.77
CA ASP A 251 -0.27 -13.87 -24.79
C ASP A 251 1.10 -13.84 -24.14
N GLN A 252 1.95 -14.80 -24.48
CA GLN A 252 3.32 -14.91 -23.95
C GLN A 252 4.15 -13.66 -24.24
N ASP A 253 3.92 -12.98 -25.37
CA ASP A 253 4.69 -11.79 -25.77
C ASP A 253 4.40 -10.56 -24.88
N ALA A 254 3.39 -10.64 -24.01
CA ALA A 254 3.08 -9.61 -23.01
C ALA A 254 3.86 -9.78 -21.69
N TRP A 255 4.76 -10.77 -21.60
CA TRP A 255 5.47 -11.12 -20.37
C TRP A 255 6.98 -11.16 -20.59
N ASP A 256 7.72 -10.61 -19.63
CA ASP A 256 9.18 -10.67 -19.59
C ASP A 256 9.67 -11.23 -18.25
N ALA A 257 10.81 -11.90 -18.25
CA ALA A 257 11.49 -12.37 -17.03
C ALA A 257 12.94 -11.88 -16.97
N PHE A 258 13.40 -11.57 -15.77
CA PHE A 258 14.77 -11.15 -15.48
C PHE A 258 15.39 -12.04 -14.41
N ASP A 259 16.58 -12.57 -14.67
CA ASP A 259 17.33 -13.39 -13.71
C ASP A 259 18.17 -12.49 -12.78
N PRO A 260 17.81 -12.37 -11.49
CA PRO A 260 18.48 -11.43 -10.59
C PRO A 260 19.76 -11.99 -9.96
N ARG A 261 20.17 -13.24 -10.26
CA ARG A 261 21.26 -13.91 -9.53
C ARG A 261 22.58 -13.14 -9.57
N ASP A 262 22.90 -12.53 -10.70
CA ASP A 262 24.14 -11.77 -10.88
C ASP A 262 24.14 -10.43 -10.14
N LEU A 263 22.99 -10.00 -9.58
CA LEU A 263 22.89 -8.79 -8.74
C LEU A 263 23.40 -9.01 -7.31
N PHE A 264 23.45 -10.26 -6.83
CA PHE A 264 23.80 -10.59 -5.45
C PHE A 264 25.23 -11.10 -5.32
N ALA A 265 25.93 -10.67 -4.27
CA ALA A 265 27.27 -11.13 -3.99
C ALA A 265 27.25 -12.54 -3.35
N GLY A 266 27.23 -13.60 -4.15
CA GLY A 266 27.27 -14.99 -3.65
C GLY A 266 26.51 -15.99 -4.55
N GLN A 267 26.52 -17.28 -4.18
CA GLN A 267 25.74 -18.34 -4.86
C GLN A 267 24.29 -18.41 -4.36
N GLU A 268 23.93 -17.61 -3.35
CA GLU A 268 22.56 -17.51 -2.86
C GLU A 268 21.85 -16.46 -3.71
N SER A 269 20.92 -16.91 -4.55
CA SER A 269 19.97 -16.03 -5.21
C SER A 269 19.23 -15.24 -4.13
N GLY A 270 19.60 -13.98 -3.91
CA GLY A 270 19.01 -13.15 -2.88
C GLY A 270 17.50 -13.14 -3.01
N ALA A 271 16.82 -13.56 -1.95
CA ALA A 271 15.37 -13.68 -1.91
C ALA A 271 14.74 -12.29 -1.77
N CYS A 272 13.69 -12.04 -2.53
CA CYS A 272 12.88 -10.83 -2.37
C CYS A 272 11.41 -11.25 -2.23
N VAL A 273 10.63 -10.52 -1.45
CA VAL A 273 9.24 -10.94 -1.18
C VAL A 273 8.21 -9.83 -1.35
N GLY A 274 8.60 -8.58 -1.19
CA GLY A 274 7.76 -7.42 -1.45
C GLY A 274 8.38 -6.50 -2.49
N ALA A 275 7.58 -5.56 -3.00
CA ALA A 275 8.10 -4.45 -3.76
C ALA A 275 7.25 -3.18 -3.57
N ILE A 276 7.82 -2.03 -3.91
CA ILE A 276 7.13 -0.75 -3.96
C ILE A 276 7.66 0.09 -5.12
N PHE A 277 6.80 0.90 -5.71
CA PHE A 277 7.13 1.78 -6.82
C PHE A 277 7.08 3.25 -6.37
N ASP A 278 8.12 4.03 -6.69
CA ASP A 278 8.22 5.44 -6.28
C ASP A 278 7.82 6.46 -7.36
N GLY A 279 7.38 5.98 -8.53
CA GLY A 279 7.16 6.82 -9.72
C GLY A 279 8.27 6.71 -10.77
N ARG A 280 9.42 6.10 -10.45
CA ARG A 280 10.48 5.79 -11.43
C ARG A 280 11.11 4.42 -11.21
N TYR A 281 11.40 4.06 -9.97
CA TYR A 281 12.07 2.81 -9.62
C TYR A 281 11.12 1.86 -8.90
N VAL A 282 11.23 0.57 -9.23
CA VAL A 282 10.65 -0.50 -8.41
C VAL A 282 11.72 -0.97 -7.44
N TYR A 283 11.44 -0.90 -6.14
CA TYR A 283 12.33 -1.38 -5.07
C TYR A 283 11.84 -2.74 -4.61
N PHE A 284 12.73 -3.72 -4.57
CA PHE A 284 12.47 -5.09 -4.14
C PHE A 284 12.96 -5.27 -2.70
N THR A 285 12.09 -5.81 -1.87
CA THR A 285 12.29 -5.93 -0.43
C THR A 285 13.16 -7.15 -0.11
N PRO A 286 14.32 -6.96 0.57
CA PRO A 286 15.25 -8.07 0.84
C PRO A 286 14.72 -9.00 1.93
N TYR A 287 14.68 -10.29 1.63
CA TYR A 287 14.21 -11.33 2.55
C TYR A 287 15.41 -12.05 3.17
N ALA A 288 15.50 -12.09 4.51
CA ALA A 288 16.59 -12.76 5.23
C ALA A 288 18.02 -12.24 4.91
N HIS A 289 18.17 -11.04 4.34
CA HIS A 289 19.45 -10.36 4.09
C HIS A 289 19.28 -8.83 4.04
N GLY A 290 20.38 -8.08 3.83
CA GLY A 290 20.38 -6.61 3.81
C GLY A 290 20.46 -5.96 2.41
N THR A 291 20.72 -6.74 1.36
CA THR A 291 20.87 -6.21 -0.02
C THR A 291 19.54 -5.79 -0.65
N VAL A 292 19.24 -4.49 -0.69
CA VAL A 292 18.08 -3.93 -1.40
C VAL A 292 18.37 -3.85 -2.90
N VAL A 293 17.43 -4.29 -3.73
CA VAL A 293 17.52 -4.21 -5.20
C VAL A 293 16.52 -3.18 -5.71
N ARG A 294 16.88 -2.41 -6.75
CA ARG A 294 15.92 -1.58 -7.49
C ARG A 294 16.09 -1.68 -9.00
N TYR A 295 15.01 -1.45 -9.73
CA TYR A 295 14.94 -1.41 -11.20
C TYR A 295 14.50 -0.01 -11.67
N ASP A 296 15.21 0.58 -12.63
CA ASP A 296 14.81 1.82 -13.31
C ASP A 296 13.82 1.53 -14.45
N THR A 297 12.55 1.89 -14.26
CA THR A 297 11.49 1.62 -15.25
C THR A 297 11.62 2.44 -16.55
N ALA A 298 12.55 3.39 -16.61
CA ALA A 298 12.91 4.13 -17.82
C ALA A 298 13.92 3.39 -18.71
N LEU A 299 14.55 2.31 -18.22
CA LEU A 299 15.56 1.52 -18.93
C LEU A 299 15.03 0.12 -19.30
N PRO A 300 15.64 -0.58 -20.28
CA PRO A 300 15.20 -1.92 -20.68
C PRO A 300 15.26 -2.94 -19.52
N PHE A 301 14.20 -3.71 -19.31
CA PHE A 301 14.08 -4.63 -18.17
C PHE A 301 15.15 -5.72 -18.12
N GLU A 302 15.49 -6.30 -19.27
CA GLU A 302 16.52 -7.33 -19.36
C GLU A 302 17.96 -6.77 -19.26
N GLY A 303 18.12 -5.44 -19.32
CA GLY A 303 19.42 -4.80 -19.26
C GLY A 303 19.96 -4.79 -17.83
N HIS A 304 21.11 -5.41 -17.59
CA HIS A 304 21.75 -5.44 -16.27
C HIS A 304 22.00 -4.03 -15.69
N ASP A 305 22.36 -3.06 -16.54
CA ASP A 305 22.59 -1.66 -16.13
C ASP A 305 21.29 -0.92 -15.70
N SER A 306 20.12 -1.53 -15.89
CA SER A 306 18.83 -1.02 -15.42
C SER A 306 18.59 -1.32 -13.95
N TRP A 307 19.43 -2.14 -13.34
CA TRP A 307 19.28 -2.62 -11.97
C TRP A 307 20.41 -2.07 -11.09
N SER A 308 20.13 -1.88 -9.81
CA SER A 308 21.12 -1.44 -8.82
C SER A 308 20.87 -2.10 -7.49
N THR A 309 21.93 -2.32 -6.72
CA THR A 309 21.87 -2.90 -5.38
C THR A 309 22.52 -1.98 -4.35
N TYR A 310 22.05 -2.08 -3.11
CA TYR A 310 22.63 -1.40 -1.95
C TYR A 310 22.62 -2.34 -0.75
N GLU A 311 23.72 -2.38 -0.01
CA GLU A 311 23.85 -3.24 1.18
C GLU A 311 23.45 -2.46 2.44
N ALA A 312 22.23 -2.72 2.95
CA ALA A 312 21.67 -1.98 4.06
C ALA A 312 21.88 -2.63 5.45
N ALA A 313 22.50 -3.81 5.55
CA ALA A 313 22.54 -4.61 6.77
C ALA A 313 23.06 -3.89 8.02
N THR A 314 23.90 -2.85 7.87
CA THR A 314 24.50 -2.11 9.00
C THR A 314 24.07 -0.65 9.05
N THR A 315 22.82 -0.35 8.68
CA THR A 315 22.29 1.01 8.70
C THR A 315 22.05 1.51 10.14
N SER A 316 22.44 2.75 10.43
CA SER A 316 22.24 3.39 11.75
C SER A 316 22.77 2.58 12.94
N SER A 317 23.83 1.78 12.76
CA SER A 317 24.39 0.86 13.77
C SER A 317 23.42 -0.22 14.26
N LEU A 318 22.39 -0.55 13.48
CA LEU A 318 21.45 -1.63 13.71
C LEU A 318 21.70 -2.78 12.73
N ASP A 319 21.25 -3.99 13.08
CA ASP A 319 21.16 -5.09 12.11
C ASP A 319 19.88 -4.88 11.27
N CYS A 320 20.06 -4.57 10.00
CA CYS A 320 19.00 -4.24 9.06
C CYS A 320 18.93 -5.30 7.97
N ARG A 321 18.87 -6.56 8.37
CA ARG A 321 18.56 -7.70 7.50
C ARG A 321 17.10 -8.10 7.69
N GLY A 322 16.44 -8.50 6.60
CA GLY A 322 15.17 -9.22 6.68
C GLY A 322 13.91 -8.36 6.71
N TYR A 323 13.27 -8.24 5.55
CA TYR A 323 12.07 -7.44 5.36
C TYR A 323 11.08 -8.20 4.49
N ASP A 324 9.81 -7.79 4.54
CA ASP A 324 8.73 -8.51 3.86
C ASP A 324 7.85 -7.60 2.99
N GLY A 325 7.60 -6.37 3.44
CA GLY A 325 6.86 -5.38 2.66
C GLY A 325 7.57 -4.04 2.54
N ALA A 326 7.02 -3.16 1.71
CA ALA A 326 7.52 -1.80 1.57
C ALA A 326 6.40 -0.79 1.27
N ALA A 327 6.61 0.48 1.62
CA ALA A 327 5.69 1.59 1.39
C ALA A 327 6.44 2.85 0.93
N PHE A 328 5.74 3.77 0.26
CA PHE A 328 6.31 5.03 -0.22
C PHE A 328 5.43 6.21 0.21
N ASP A 329 6.01 7.23 0.85
CA ASP A 329 5.27 8.40 1.34
C ASP A 329 5.31 9.63 0.40
N GLY A 330 6.01 9.52 -0.73
CA GLY A 330 6.32 10.62 -1.64
C GLY A 330 7.77 11.10 -1.60
N ARG A 331 8.55 10.67 -0.60
CA ARG A 331 10.00 10.91 -0.48
C ARG A 331 10.77 9.69 -0.03
N TYR A 332 10.31 9.01 1.02
CA TYR A 332 11.01 7.89 1.60
C TYR A 332 10.36 6.58 1.18
N VAL A 333 11.19 5.62 0.76
CA VAL A 333 10.80 4.22 0.68
C VAL A 333 11.06 3.58 2.04
N TYR A 334 10.04 2.97 2.64
CA TYR A 334 10.12 2.27 3.92
C TYR A 334 10.08 0.77 3.69
N PHE A 335 10.91 0.01 4.42
CA PHE A 335 10.93 -1.44 4.42
C PHE A 335 10.41 -1.96 5.76
N ILE A 336 9.51 -2.94 5.70
CA ILE A 336 8.78 -3.48 6.84
C ILE A 336 9.53 -4.70 7.39
N PRO A 337 9.98 -4.65 8.67
CA PRO A 337 10.86 -5.65 9.25
C PRO A 337 10.15 -6.98 9.51
N PHE A 338 10.81 -8.09 9.17
CA PHE A 338 10.28 -9.43 9.35
C PHE A 338 11.24 -10.31 10.15
N TRP A 339 12.26 -10.85 9.49
CA TRP A 339 13.13 -11.89 10.04
C TRP A 339 14.54 -11.86 9.43
N GLU A 340 15.56 -11.84 10.28
CA GLU A 340 16.98 -11.70 9.91
C GLU A 340 17.55 -12.84 9.05
N GLY A 341 16.93 -14.04 9.03
CA GLY A 341 17.33 -15.15 8.15
C GLY A 341 18.06 -16.32 8.78
N ASP A 342 18.55 -16.19 10.02
CA ASP A 342 19.51 -17.15 10.60
C ASP A 342 18.84 -18.40 11.22
N ASP A 343 17.85 -18.19 12.10
CA ASP A 343 17.15 -19.26 12.83
C ASP A 343 15.68 -18.87 12.98
N ALA A 344 14.75 -19.76 12.66
CA ALA A 344 13.33 -19.50 12.84
C ALA A 344 12.96 -19.25 14.32
N ALA A 345 13.72 -19.72 15.30
CA ALA A 345 13.47 -19.40 16.70
C ALA A 345 13.76 -17.93 17.06
N TYR A 346 14.59 -17.24 16.28
CA TYR A 346 15.13 -15.91 16.59
C TYR A 346 15.09 -14.96 15.38
N GLY A 347 15.56 -13.74 15.56
CA GLY A 347 15.74 -12.78 14.46
C GLY A 347 14.47 -12.08 13.98
N PHE A 348 13.30 -12.31 14.58
CA PHE A 348 12.14 -11.43 14.37
C PHE A 348 12.40 -10.09 15.07
N HIS A 349 12.21 -8.97 14.36
CA HIS A 349 12.62 -7.65 14.83
C HIS A 349 11.63 -6.54 14.48
N ALA A 350 11.78 -5.40 15.15
CA ALA A 350 10.99 -4.19 14.92
C ALA A 350 11.89 -3.04 14.46
N ARG A 351 12.75 -3.29 13.45
CA ARG A 351 13.71 -2.30 12.96
C ARG A 351 13.39 -1.86 11.52
N PRO A 352 12.40 -0.97 11.31
CA PRO A 352 12.13 -0.43 9.99
C PRO A 352 13.35 0.29 9.44
N LEU A 353 13.54 0.15 8.14
CA LEU A 353 14.56 0.82 7.34
C LEU A 353 13.87 1.79 6.38
N ARG A 354 14.50 2.91 6.08
CA ARG A 354 14.05 3.78 4.99
C ARG A 354 15.19 4.33 4.16
N TYR A 355 14.88 4.64 2.90
CA TYR A 355 15.75 5.28 1.92
C TYR A 355 15.18 6.63 1.46
N ASP A 356 16.00 7.68 1.44
CA ASP A 356 15.68 9.01 0.90
C ASP A 356 15.84 9.04 -0.61
N THR A 357 14.73 9.04 -1.38
CA THR A 357 14.80 8.98 -2.85
C THR A 357 15.32 10.26 -3.50
N LEU A 358 15.55 11.32 -2.72
CA LEU A 358 16.22 12.54 -3.18
C LEU A 358 17.74 12.46 -3.19
N ARG A 359 18.32 11.37 -2.67
CA ARG A 359 19.76 11.15 -2.62
C ARG A 359 20.18 9.98 -3.51
N PRO A 360 21.46 9.90 -3.92
CA PRO A 360 21.97 8.72 -4.61
C PRO A 360 21.71 7.45 -3.80
N PHE A 361 21.51 6.32 -4.48
CA PHE A 361 21.11 5.07 -3.81
C PHE A 361 22.26 4.41 -3.07
N GLU A 362 23.46 4.62 -3.58
CA GLU A 362 24.74 4.21 -3.04
C GLU A 362 25.26 5.10 -1.90
N ASP A 363 24.55 6.20 -1.56
CA ASP A 363 24.94 7.10 -0.47
C ASP A 363 24.46 6.54 0.88
N ASP A 364 25.40 6.14 1.74
CA ASP A 364 25.11 5.63 3.09
C ASP A 364 24.25 6.62 3.92
N ASP A 365 24.43 7.94 3.71
CA ASP A 365 23.67 8.97 4.43
C ASP A 365 22.22 9.11 3.93
N ALA A 366 21.85 8.43 2.84
CA ALA A 366 20.48 8.34 2.36
C ALA A 366 19.63 7.32 3.13
N TRP A 367 20.24 6.48 3.95
CA TRP A 367 19.60 5.38 4.63
C TRP A 367 19.48 5.63 6.14
N GLN A 368 18.32 5.29 6.70
CA GLN A 368 18.07 5.42 8.13
C GLN A 368 17.29 4.21 8.64
N ALA A 369 17.63 3.77 9.85
CA ALA A 369 16.88 2.76 10.56
C ALA A 369 16.62 3.19 12.01
N ALA A 370 15.58 2.61 12.61
CA ALA A 370 15.25 2.85 14.00
C ALA A 370 14.70 1.60 14.66
N ASP A 371 14.91 1.46 15.96
CA ASP A 371 14.40 0.35 16.75
C ASP A 371 13.02 0.68 17.34
N GLY A 372 11.97 0.24 16.66
CA GLY A 372 10.58 0.38 17.09
C GLY A 372 10.26 -0.36 18.38
N SER A 373 11.00 -1.42 18.74
CA SER A 373 10.81 -2.11 20.02
C SER A 373 11.28 -1.27 21.21
N ALA A 374 12.37 -0.52 21.01
CA ALA A 374 12.89 0.43 21.99
C ALA A 374 12.06 1.72 22.06
N LEU A 375 11.55 2.20 20.91
CA LEU A 375 10.82 3.47 20.82
C LEU A 375 9.34 3.36 21.18
N ALA A 376 8.71 2.19 21.02
CA ALA A 376 7.31 1.97 21.32
C ALA A 376 7.04 0.62 22.02
N PRO A 377 7.60 0.38 23.22
CA PRO A 377 7.38 -0.85 23.97
C PRO A 377 5.93 -0.95 24.51
N PRO A 378 5.38 -2.17 24.68
CA PRO A 378 5.98 -3.45 24.34
C PRO A 378 5.77 -3.76 22.85
N ASN A 379 6.84 -4.06 22.12
CA ASN A 379 6.73 -4.58 20.75
C ASN A 379 7.79 -5.68 20.52
N PRO A 380 7.37 -6.92 20.22
CA PRO A 380 8.29 -8.04 20.10
C PRO A 380 9.00 -8.13 18.73
N GLY A 381 8.62 -7.32 17.74
CA GLY A 381 9.09 -7.46 16.36
C GLY A 381 8.37 -8.55 15.57
N GLY A 382 8.70 -8.66 14.28
CA GLY A 382 8.14 -9.66 13.37
C GLY A 382 6.83 -9.22 12.72
N PHE A 383 6.95 -8.59 11.55
CA PHE A 383 5.81 -8.10 10.78
C PHE A 383 5.89 -8.58 9.34
N ASN A 384 4.75 -8.88 8.74
CA ASN A 384 4.69 -9.30 7.34
C ASN A 384 3.81 -8.28 6.62
N GLY A 385 4.41 -7.47 5.75
CA GLY A 385 3.73 -6.35 5.10
C GLY A 385 3.05 -5.34 6.04
N GLY A 386 2.22 -4.48 5.46
CA GLY A 386 1.58 -3.38 6.18
C GLY A 386 0.67 -2.54 5.29
N ALA A 387 0.28 -1.35 5.75
CA ALA A 387 -0.52 -0.40 4.98
C ALA A 387 -0.11 1.04 5.26
N PHE A 388 -0.36 1.96 4.32
CA PHE A 388 -0.03 3.37 4.47
C PHE A 388 -1.27 4.25 4.22
N ASP A 389 -1.66 5.06 5.21
CA ASP A 389 -2.87 5.91 5.10
C ASP A 389 -2.62 7.29 4.47
N GLY A 390 -1.42 7.53 3.94
CA GLY A 390 -0.94 8.83 3.48
C GLY A 390 -0.11 9.59 4.52
N ARG A 391 -0.11 9.15 5.79
CA ARG A 391 0.72 9.68 6.88
C ARG A 391 1.36 8.59 7.74
N HIS A 392 0.59 7.61 8.16
CA HIS A 392 1.02 6.56 9.06
C HIS A 392 1.24 5.26 8.29
N LEU A 393 2.39 4.63 8.57
CA LEU A 393 2.65 3.25 8.17
C LEU A 393 2.19 2.32 9.30
N TYR A 394 1.38 1.31 8.98
CA TYR A 394 0.86 0.30 9.90
C TYR A 394 1.48 -1.06 9.55
N LEU A 395 2.17 -1.69 10.48
CA LEU A 395 2.86 -2.96 10.24
C LEU A 395 1.99 -4.13 10.73
N ALA A 396 1.69 -5.09 9.85
CA ALA A 396 0.81 -6.20 10.20
C ALA A 396 1.53 -7.20 11.13
N PRO A 397 0.98 -7.50 12.32
CA PRO A 397 1.69 -8.27 13.33
C PRO A 397 1.64 -9.76 13.01
N TRP A 398 2.80 -10.42 13.02
CA TRP A 398 2.90 -11.84 12.77
C TRP A 398 3.25 -12.61 14.03
N ARG A 399 4.55 -12.68 14.36
CA ARG A 399 5.07 -13.58 15.40
C ARG A 399 6.35 -13.05 16.02
N GLN A 400 6.54 -13.45 17.27
CA GLN A 400 7.72 -13.14 18.05
C GLN A 400 8.75 -14.27 18.03
N ASN A 401 9.95 -13.98 18.53
CA ASN A 401 10.95 -15.00 18.83
C ASN A 401 10.41 -16.00 19.86
N GLU A 402 10.62 -17.29 19.59
CA GLU A 402 10.18 -18.39 20.44
C GLU A 402 11.21 -19.52 20.38
N ALA A 403 11.75 -19.89 21.54
CA ALA A 403 12.90 -20.79 21.64
C ALA A 403 12.60 -22.22 21.16
N SER A 404 11.33 -22.66 21.17
CA SER A 404 10.96 -23.95 20.59
C SER A 404 10.96 -23.95 19.05
N GLY A 405 10.97 -22.77 18.42
CA GLY A 405 10.78 -22.59 16.98
C GLY A 405 9.30 -22.65 16.55
N ASP A 406 8.39 -22.96 17.48
CA ASP A 406 6.95 -22.96 17.22
C ASP A 406 6.44 -21.55 16.89
N ILE A 407 5.29 -21.48 16.22
CA ILE A 407 4.64 -20.21 15.96
C ILE A 407 4.10 -19.66 17.29
N GLN A 408 4.66 -18.53 17.73
CA GLN A 408 4.11 -17.69 18.78
C GLN A 408 3.65 -16.36 18.16
N ALA A 409 2.40 -16.32 17.70
CA ALA A 409 1.80 -15.14 17.09
C ALA A 409 1.48 -14.05 18.13
N HIS A 410 1.44 -12.79 17.70
CA HIS A 410 1.02 -11.66 18.53
C HIS A 410 0.07 -10.70 17.81
N GLY A 411 -0.58 -9.81 18.58
CA GLY A 411 -1.47 -8.76 18.07
C GLY A 411 -0.88 -7.35 18.09
N HIS A 412 0.38 -7.18 18.50
CA HIS A 412 1.06 -5.88 18.60
C HIS A 412 1.31 -5.21 17.24
N VAL A 413 0.38 -4.39 16.77
CA VAL A 413 0.53 -3.54 15.57
C VAL A 413 1.49 -2.40 15.89
N LEU A 414 2.57 -2.28 15.12
CA LEU A 414 3.44 -1.10 15.17
C LEU A 414 2.97 -0.07 14.13
N ARG A 415 2.90 1.19 14.52
CA ARG A 415 2.57 2.30 13.63
C ARG A 415 3.65 3.37 13.68
N TYR A 416 4.03 3.90 12.52
CA TYR A 416 4.99 4.99 12.37
C TYR A 416 4.34 6.22 11.74
N ASP A 417 4.51 7.41 12.32
CA ASP A 417 4.11 8.69 11.74
C ASP A 417 5.23 9.25 10.84
N SER A 418 4.99 9.26 9.52
CA SER A 418 5.95 9.77 8.52
C SER A 418 5.96 11.29 8.40
N ALA A 419 4.98 11.98 8.98
CA ALA A 419 4.84 13.43 8.87
C ALA A 419 5.54 14.15 10.03
N ALA A 420 6.16 15.30 9.73
CA ALA A 420 6.65 16.19 10.78
C ALA A 420 5.49 16.94 11.47
N PRO A 421 5.69 17.40 12.72
CA PRO A 421 4.74 18.28 13.37
C PRO A 421 4.40 19.51 12.51
N GLY A 422 3.11 19.79 12.37
CA GLY A 422 2.62 20.92 11.57
C GLY A 422 2.28 20.59 10.11
N ALA A 423 2.54 19.36 9.63
CA ALA A 423 1.98 18.90 8.36
C ALA A 423 0.44 18.91 8.43
N ARG A 424 -0.20 19.52 7.43
CA ARG A 424 -1.64 19.83 7.47
C ARG A 424 -2.44 19.15 6.39
N PHE A 425 -2.07 19.30 5.11
CA PHE A 425 -2.84 18.70 4.02
C PHE A 425 -1.98 18.42 2.79
N GLN A 426 -2.47 17.51 1.95
CA GLN A 426 -1.98 17.29 0.59
C GLN A 426 -3.16 17.12 -0.36
N LEU A 427 -3.20 17.94 -1.40
CA LEU A 427 -4.04 17.73 -2.58
C LEU A 427 -3.16 17.10 -3.66
N ARG A 428 -3.43 15.84 -3.97
CA ARG A 428 -2.65 15.02 -4.91
C ARG A 428 -3.46 14.81 -6.18
N TRP A 429 -2.82 15.01 -7.33
CA TRP A 429 -3.37 14.59 -8.63
C TRP A 429 -3.40 13.08 -8.75
N MET A 430 -2.35 12.43 -8.23
CA MET A 430 -2.29 10.98 -8.13
C MET A 430 -1.65 10.55 -6.82
N ASP A 431 -2.17 9.47 -6.24
CA ASP A 431 -1.61 8.82 -5.07
C ASP A 431 -0.82 7.55 -5.46
N CYS A 432 -0.14 6.93 -4.49
CA CYS A 432 0.35 5.56 -4.62
C CYS A 432 -0.69 4.61 -4.01
N GLY A 433 -1.16 3.66 -4.80
CA GLY A 433 -2.18 2.69 -4.40
C GLY A 433 -1.56 1.46 -3.72
N HIS A 434 -0.30 1.15 -4.00
CA HIS A 434 0.38 0.03 -3.37
C HIS A 434 0.63 0.29 -1.86
N ASN A 435 0.23 -0.66 -1.02
CA ASN A 435 0.12 -0.45 0.43
C ASN A 435 0.96 -1.47 1.18
N GLY A 436 2.17 -1.08 1.59
CA GLY A 436 2.96 -1.80 2.60
C GLY A 436 3.40 -3.22 2.25
N GLY A 437 3.37 -3.63 0.98
CA GLY A 437 3.76 -4.96 0.53
C GLY A 437 2.65 -6.00 0.64
N LEU A 438 2.58 -6.87 -0.38
CA LEU A 438 1.60 -7.95 -0.52
C LEU A 438 0.14 -7.46 -0.72
N GLY A 439 -0.06 -6.18 -1.01
CA GLY A 439 -1.37 -5.56 -1.18
C GLY A 439 -1.34 -4.24 -1.94
N GLY A 440 -2.43 -3.87 -2.59
CA GLY A 440 -2.54 -2.61 -3.34
C GLY A 440 -3.97 -2.12 -3.49
N SER A 441 -4.13 -0.89 -3.99
CA SER A 441 -5.42 -0.28 -4.31
C SER A 441 -5.36 0.58 -5.57
N VAL A 442 -6.50 1.02 -6.13
CA VAL A 442 -6.45 2.00 -7.25
C VAL A 442 -6.12 3.34 -6.67
N PRO A 443 -5.00 3.94 -7.08
CA PRO A 443 -4.76 5.33 -6.79
C PRO A 443 -5.67 6.19 -7.67
N GLY A 444 -6.02 7.36 -7.16
CA GLY A 444 -6.64 8.43 -7.95
C GLY A 444 -6.21 9.77 -7.38
N PRO A 445 -6.78 10.87 -7.88
CA PRO A 445 -6.75 12.12 -7.15
C PRO A 445 -7.17 11.91 -5.70
N ALA A 446 -6.48 12.59 -4.80
CA ALA A 446 -6.64 12.40 -3.36
C ALA A 446 -6.55 13.72 -2.62
N PHE A 447 -7.30 13.83 -1.53
CA PHE A 447 -7.14 14.91 -0.56
C PHE A 447 -6.96 14.32 0.83
N ILE A 448 -5.77 14.55 1.39
CA ILE A 448 -5.37 14.08 2.72
C ILE A 448 -5.33 15.29 3.63
N VAL A 449 -5.96 15.18 4.79
CA VAL A 449 -5.90 16.19 5.86
C VAL A 449 -5.50 15.55 7.18
N ASN A 450 -4.61 16.23 7.89
CA ASN A 450 -4.19 15.82 9.22
C ASN A 450 -5.08 16.46 10.28
N THR A 451 -5.52 15.63 11.22
CA THR A 451 -6.18 16.06 12.45
C THR A 451 -5.33 15.65 13.65
N ARG A 452 -5.76 16.06 14.84
CA ARG A 452 -5.20 15.55 16.10
C ARG A 452 -5.55 14.08 16.38
N ALA A 453 -6.58 13.55 15.75
CA ALA A 453 -7.04 12.16 15.94
C ALA A 453 -6.39 11.18 14.94
N GLY A 454 -5.90 11.67 13.80
CA GLY A 454 -5.35 10.87 12.72
C GLY A 454 -5.46 11.57 11.37
N ALA A 455 -5.02 10.91 10.31
CA ALA A 455 -5.20 11.39 8.94
C ALA A 455 -6.57 10.99 8.41
N VAL A 456 -7.22 11.89 7.67
CA VAL A 456 -8.41 11.61 6.87
C VAL A 456 -8.01 11.77 5.41
N SER A 457 -8.21 10.71 4.62
CA SER A 457 -7.97 10.72 3.19
C SER A 457 -9.28 10.44 2.46
N VAL A 458 -9.52 11.18 1.39
CA VAL A 458 -10.56 10.88 0.39
C VAL A 458 -9.89 10.73 -0.95
N GLN A 459 -10.26 9.69 -1.69
CA GLN A 459 -9.64 9.31 -2.96
C GLN A 459 -10.72 9.04 -4.01
N ALA A 460 -10.44 9.39 -5.26
CA ALA A 460 -11.38 9.18 -6.36
C ALA A 460 -11.44 7.72 -6.83
N HIS A 461 -10.40 6.91 -6.56
CA HIS A 461 -10.25 5.52 -7.04
C HIS A 461 -10.42 5.35 -8.56
N GLU A 462 -10.05 6.38 -9.30
CA GLU A 462 -10.01 6.39 -10.76
C GLU A 462 -8.76 7.12 -11.24
N VAL A 463 -8.29 6.76 -12.43
CA VAL A 463 -7.14 7.38 -13.07
C VAL A 463 -7.65 8.35 -14.14
N PRO A 464 -7.66 9.68 -13.90
CA PRO A 464 -8.18 10.63 -14.86
C PRO A 464 -7.27 10.71 -16.08
N ARG A 465 -7.85 11.05 -17.24
CA ARG A 465 -7.09 11.26 -18.48
C ARG A 465 -6.15 12.46 -18.34
N GLY A 466 -5.12 12.51 -19.18
CA GLY A 466 -4.31 13.73 -19.34
C GLY A 466 -5.15 14.86 -19.93
N GLY A 467 -4.81 16.11 -19.61
CA GLY A 467 -5.61 17.26 -20.02
C GLY A 467 -5.60 18.40 -19.01
N ARG A 468 -6.56 19.30 -19.16
CA ARG A 468 -6.79 20.40 -18.23
C ARG A 468 -7.85 20.00 -17.22
N HIS A 469 -7.56 20.17 -15.95
CA HIS A 469 -8.44 19.77 -14.87
C HIS A 469 -8.52 20.82 -13.77
N HIS A 470 -9.65 20.85 -13.07
CA HIS A 470 -9.79 21.51 -11.78
C HIS A 470 -9.90 20.45 -10.70
N LEU A 471 -9.06 20.56 -9.68
CA LEU A 471 -9.03 19.67 -8.54
C LEU A 471 -9.22 20.50 -7.27
N ALA A 472 -10.09 20.07 -6.36
CA ALA A 472 -10.26 20.74 -5.09
C ALA A 472 -10.46 19.77 -3.92
N GLY A 473 -9.80 20.07 -2.80
CA GLY A 473 -10.05 19.47 -1.50
C GLY A 473 -10.79 20.45 -0.61
N VAL A 474 -11.91 20.03 -0.02
CA VAL A 474 -12.78 20.89 0.78
C VAL A 474 -13.03 20.28 2.15
N VAL A 475 -12.80 21.05 3.21
CA VAL A 475 -13.21 20.73 4.57
C VAL A 475 -14.43 21.56 4.90
N VAL A 476 -15.58 20.91 4.97
CA VAL A 476 -16.90 21.51 5.26
C VAL A 476 -17.49 20.87 6.52
N ASP A 477 -17.71 21.68 7.55
CA ASP A 477 -18.23 21.25 8.85
C ASP A 477 -17.40 20.10 9.48
N GLU A 478 -17.96 18.88 9.45
CA GLU A 478 -17.39 17.63 9.96
C GLU A 478 -17.14 16.65 8.80
N ARG A 479 -16.82 17.15 7.60
CA ARG A 479 -16.52 16.34 6.41
C ARG A 479 -15.34 16.87 5.61
N VAL A 480 -14.69 15.94 4.91
CA VAL A 480 -13.69 16.19 3.88
C VAL A 480 -14.28 15.72 2.56
N GLU A 481 -14.17 16.54 1.52
CA GLU A 481 -14.66 16.26 0.17
C GLU A 481 -13.53 16.45 -0.84
N LEU A 482 -13.56 15.63 -1.88
CA LEU A 482 -12.72 15.73 -3.06
C LEU A 482 -13.59 16.06 -4.26
N TRP A 483 -13.23 17.13 -4.97
CA TRP A 483 -13.91 17.58 -6.16
C TRP A 483 -12.97 17.50 -7.36
N LEU A 484 -13.45 16.90 -8.44
CA LEU A 484 -12.76 16.80 -9.73
C LEU A 484 -13.68 17.36 -10.82
N ASP A 485 -13.19 18.35 -11.55
CA ASP A 485 -13.90 19.00 -12.67
C ASP A 485 -15.35 19.40 -12.35
N GLY A 486 -15.55 19.93 -11.14
CA GLY A 486 -16.84 20.43 -10.67
C GLY A 486 -17.78 19.38 -10.10
N ALA A 487 -17.37 18.11 -10.02
CA ALA A 487 -18.12 17.04 -9.36
C ALA A 487 -17.47 16.64 -8.03
N CYS A 488 -18.25 16.49 -6.96
CA CYS A 488 -17.79 15.85 -5.73
C CYS A 488 -17.68 14.34 -5.96
N VAL A 489 -16.46 13.82 -6.04
CA VAL A 489 -16.16 12.42 -6.39
C VAL A 489 -15.92 11.54 -5.17
N ALA A 490 -15.54 12.12 -4.04
CA ALA A 490 -15.36 11.39 -2.78
C ALA A 490 -15.64 12.28 -1.56
N SER A 491 -16.14 11.68 -0.48
CA SER A 491 -16.39 12.36 0.79
C SER A 491 -16.22 11.42 1.97
N GLN A 492 -15.72 11.94 3.09
CA GLN A 492 -15.59 11.19 4.34
C GLN A 492 -15.84 12.10 5.55
N SER A 493 -16.30 11.51 6.66
CA SER A 493 -16.44 12.20 7.94
C SER A 493 -15.08 12.65 8.51
N LEU A 494 -15.09 13.82 9.13
CA LEU A 494 -13.97 14.45 9.80
C LEU A 494 -14.29 14.58 11.30
N PRO A 495 -13.85 13.64 12.15
CA PRO A 495 -14.27 13.61 13.55
C PRO A 495 -13.53 14.63 14.44
N ALA A 496 -12.48 15.26 13.93
CA ALA A 496 -11.67 16.21 14.67
C ALA A 496 -11.22 17.37 13.77
N PRO A 497 -11.05 18.58 14.32
CA PRO A 497 -10.53 19.71 13.55
C PRO A 497 -9.18 19.41 12.90
N ILE A 498 -8.98 19.93 11.69
CA ILE A 498 -7.70 19.87 11.00
C ILE A 498 -6.61 20.61 11.79
N CYS A 499 -5.37 20.17 11.61
CA CYS A 499 -4.20 20.84 12.15
C CYS A 499 -4.14 22.31 11.68
N GLU A 500 -3.57 23.17 12.54
CA GLU A 500 -3.39 24.59 12.22
C GLU A 500 -2.36 24.77 11.10
N ALA A 501 -2.53 25.82 10.30
CA ALA A 501 -1.62 26.15 9.20
C ALA A 501 -0.18 26.27 9.70
N SER A 502 0.75 25.73 8.91
CA SER A 502 2.16 25.98 9.14
C SER A 502 2.50 27.42 8.70
N GLN A 503 3.50 28.06 9.32
CA GLN A 503 3.94 29.42 8.93
C GLN A 503 4.85 29.42 7.68
N GLU A 504 4.95 28.30 6.97
CA GLU A 504 5.88 28.11 5.85
C GLU A 504 5.18 28.16 4.50
N SER A 505 5.97 28.13 3.43
CA SER A 505 5.50 28.16 2.06
C SER A 505 4.82 26.86 1.64
N LEU A 506 3.72 26.98 0.90
CA LEU A 506 3.05 25.86 0.24
C LEU A 506 3.95 25.22 -0.82
N SER A 507 3.82 23.90 -0.95
CA SER A 507 4.36 23.11 -2.05
C SER A 507 3.37 23.13 -3.22
N ILE A 508 3.84 23.46 -4.43
CA ILE A 508 3.00 23.60 -5.63
C ILE A 508 3.59 22.79 -6.78
N GLY A 509 2.87 21.78 -7.26
CA GLY A 509 3.29 20.91 -8.37
C GLY A 509 4.42 19.93 -8.04
N GLU A 510 5.06 20.07 -6.89
CA GLU A 510 6.08 19.16 -6.36
C GLU A 510 6.08 19.31 -4.85
N LEU A 511 6.15 18.20 -4.14
CA LEU A 511 6.17 18.19 -2.68
C LEU A 511 7.53 18.69 -2.19
N ALA A 512 7.56 19.70 -1.30
CA ALA A 512 8.82 20.25 -0.81
C ALA A 512 9.66 19.15 -0.13
N GLY A 513 10.84 18.90 -0.70
CA GLY A 513 11.70 17.82 -0.25
C GLY A 513 11.16 16.41 -0.53
N GLY A 514 10.28 16.22 -1.52
CA GLY A 514 9.87 14.90 -2.03
C GLY A 514 10.27 14.67 -3.49
N ALA A 515 10.18 13.43 -3.97
CA ALA A 515 10.58 13.02 -5.32
C ALA A 515 9.39 12.83 -6.29
N SER A 516 8.27 13.49 -5.98
CA SER A 516 6.93 13.20 -6.51
C SER A 516 6.34 14.38 -7.29
N PRO A 517 7.01 14.87 -8.37
CA PRO A 517 6.52 16.02 -9.13
C PRO A 517 5.28 15.64 -9.95
N LEU A 518 4.41 16.62 -10.14
CA LEU A 518 3.31 16.54 -11.08
C LEU A 518 3.87 16.41 -12.51
N LEU A 519 3.40 15.41 -13.26
CA LEU A 519 3.70 15.24 -14.68
C LEU A 519 2.86 16.20 -15.52
N GLY A 520 3.26 17.47 -15.45
CA GLY A 520 2.55 18.59 -16.04
C GLY A 520 2.85 19.87 -15.27
N ARG A 521 1.84 20.70 -15.04
CA ARG A 521 1.98 21.93 -14.24
C ARG A 521 0.69 22.33 -13.55
N VAL A 522 0.87 22.96 -12.39
CA VAL A 522 -0.17 23.73 -11.72
C VAL A 522 -0.23 25.11 -12.38
N MET A 523 -1.28 25.36 -13.18
CA MET A 523 -1.49 26.66 -13.83
C MET A 523 -1.90 27.74 -12.83
N LYS A 524 -2.69 27.36 -11.83
CA LYS A 524 -3.13 28.21 -10.74
C LYS A 524 -3.45 27.38 -9.52
N HIS A 525 -3.24 27.93 -8.34
CA HIS A 525 -3.72 27.37 -7.09
C HIS A 525 -4.42 28.46 -6.27
N ARG A 526 -5.25 28.03 -5.32
CA ARG A 526 -5.86 28.90 -4.31
C ARG A 526 -6.04 28.13 -3.01
N VAL A 527 -5.68 28.74 -1.89
CA VAL A 527 -5.95 28.19 -0.55
C VAL A 527 -6.77 29.18 0.25
N THR A 528 -8.00 28.79 0.58
CA THR A 528 -8.94 29.63 1.33
C THR A 528 -9.18 29.03 2.71
N GLU A 529 -8.94 29.82 3.77
CA GLU A 529 -9.44 29.52 5.13
C GLU A 529 -10.95 29.79 5.19
N GLY A 530 -11.70 28.88 4.58
CA GLY A 530 -13.15 28.93 4.43
C GLY A 530 -13.63 27.85 3.46
N VAL A 531 -14.95 27.76 3.33
CA VAL A 531 -15.62 26.80 2.43
C VAL A 531 -16.08 27.54 1.18
N GLN A 532 -15.57 27.16 0.00
CA GLN A 532 -16.14 27.62 -1.26
C GLN A 532 -17.52 27.01 -1.47
N SER A 533 -18.44 27.76 -2.09
CA SER A 533 -19.78 27.22 -2.34
C SER A 533 -19.76 26.12 -3.39
N PRO A 534 -20.69 25.14 -3.33
CA PRO A 534 -20.84 24.15 -4.41
C PRO A 534 -21.00 24.80 -5.79
N ALA A 535 -21.79 25.87 -5.88
CA ALA A 535 -21.96 26.62 -7.13
C ALA A 535 -20.65 27.24 -7.66
N TRP A 536 -19.71 27.59 -6.78
CA TRP A 536 -18.36 27.98 -7.22
C TRP A 536 -17.58 26.79 -7.76
N LEU A 537 -17.54 25.68 -7.01
CA LEU A 537 -16.78 24.49 -7.37
C LEU A 537 -17.25 23.90 -8.71
N GLU A 538 -18.57 23.86 -8.95
CA GLU A 538 -19.18 23.45 -10.21
C GLU A 538 -18.77 24.35 -11.40
N ALA A 539 -18.56 25.65 -11.16
CA ALA A 539 -18.21 26.62 -12.20
C ALA A 539 -16.69 26.79 -12.40
N ALA A 540 -15.88 26.43 -11.41
CA ALA A 540 -14.43 26.61 -11.40
C ALA A 540 -13.69 25.97 -12.60
N PRO A 541 -14.09 24.81 -13.15
CA PRO A 541 -13.47 24.24 -14.34
C PRO A 541 -13.56 25.16 -15.57
N GLY A 542 -14.63 25.97 -15.67
CA GLY A 542 -14.82 26.91 -16.79
C GLY A 542 -13.71 27.97 -16.90
N LEU A 543 -12.96 28.22 -15.82
CA LEU A 543 -11.81 29.13 -15.84
C LEU A 543 -10.62 28.58 -16.65
N LEU A 544 -10.59 27.28 -16.96
CA LEU A 544 -9.58 26.68 -17.82
C LEU A 544 -9.67 27.17 -19.28
N GLU A 545 -10.81 27.75 -19.66
CA GLU A 545 -11.06 28.33 -20.99
C GLU A 545 -10.70 29.82 -21.07
N ASP A 546 -10.56 30.50 -19.92
CA ASP A 546 -10.23 31.93 -19.83
C ASP A 546 -8.97 32.18 -18.97
N PRO A 547 -7.78 32.22 -19.58
CA PRO A 547 -6.52 32.46 -18.88
C PRO A 547 -6.46 33.79 -18.11
N ALA A 548 -7.21 34.81 -18.55
CA ALA A 548 -7.23 36.10 -17.87
C ALA A 548 -8.02 36.00 -16.55
N ALA A 549 -9.21 35.40 -16.60
CA ALA A 549 -10.02 35.15 -15.40
C ALA A 549 -9.30 34.24 -14.39
N LEU A 550 -8.57 33.23 -14.88
CA LEU A 550 -7.75 32.36 -14.03
C LEU A 550 -6.58 33.12 -13.38
N GLY A 551 -5.96 34.05 -14.12
CA GLY A 551 -4.90 34.92 -13.63
C GLY A 551 -5.34 35.83 -12.49
N ASP A 552 -6.56 36.37 -12.57
CA ASP A 552 -7.14 37.35 -11.63
C ASP A 552 -7.53 36.76 -10.26
N LEU A 553 -7.58 35.43 -10.13
CA LEU A 553 -7.81 34.80 -8.82
C LEU A 553 -6.67 35.12 -7.85
N ARG A 554 -7.00 35.57 -6.64
CA ARG A 554 -6.02 35.70 -5.56
C ARG A 554 -5.71 34.31 -5.00
N GLY A 555 -4.42 34.06 -4.79
CA GLY A 555 -3.89 32.79 -4.25
C GLY A 555 -4.27 32.57 -2.79
#